data_AF-A0A9D2MA95-F1
#
_entry.id   AF-A0A9D2MA95-F1
#
_cell.length_a   1.000
_cell.length_b   1.000
_cell.length_c   1.000
_cell.angle_alpha   90.00
_cell.angle_beta   90.00
_cell.angle_gamma   90.00
#
_symmetry.space_group_name_H-M   'P 1'
#
loop_
_entity.id
_entity.type
_entity.pdbx_description
1 polymer ?
#
loop_
_entity_poly.entity_id
_entity_poly.type
_entity_poly.pdbx_seq_one_letter_code
_entity_poly.pdbx_strand_id
1 'polypeptide(L)'
;MELGEWRPLFAGQILSRGIVYWEQGRVGPVRREGAWWCAEVRGSERYQVRLLLQGGGIEQMTCTCPYAAQGFSCKHMAALCLALESENLSRAVESLSHEEAKEILLTLARQNSDLSRFLLTRWAQMQTNAPEDAGVFCQLCEKFERAAEAGLAEEDRAWYRTRWEALAARAESGLQWDMFRWFRARQQEERGDPELRAWLLELQLRLFDNDVMRRSSLQMLDALISRAEGEGRRPEDVLIQGRLSLMRSLGAPESVLDAYRARHAPPGEKKL
;
A
#
# COMPACT_ATOMS: atom_id res chain seq x y z
N MET A 1 17.59 -21.86 -9.40
CA MET A 1 17.42 -23.25 -8.91
C MET A 1 16.44 -23.89 -9.86
N GLU A 2 16.73 -25.08 -10.38
CA GLU A 2 15.86 -25.77 -11.32
C GLU A 2 15.28 -27.03 -10.66
N LEU A 3 13.95 -27.10 -10.57
CA LEU A 3 13.22 -28.26 -10.06
C LEU A 3 12.91 -29.27 -11.17
N GLY A 4 13.03 -28.86 -12.44
CA GLY A 4 12.57 -29.62 -13.60
C GLY A 4 11.06 -29.86 -13.60
N GLU A 5 10.60 -30.74 -14.49
CA GLU A 5 9.21 -31.22 -14.53
C GLU A 5 8.96 -32.24 -13.41
N TRP A 6 8.70 -31.74 -12.20
CA TRP A 6 8.54 -32.58 -11.01
C TRP A 6 7.11 -33.10 -10.81
N ARG A 7 6.09 -32.44 -11.39
CA ARG A 7 4.67 -32.80 -11.20
C ARG A 7 4.34 -34.24 -11.60
N PRO A 8 4.88 -34.81 -12.70
CA PRO A 8 4.63 -36.20 -13.09
C PRO A 8 5.17 -37.24 -12.09
N LEU A 9 6.04 -36.86 -11.14
CA LEU A 9 6.57 -37.75 -10.11
C LEU A 9 5.51 -38.14 -9.04
N PHE A 10 4.31 -37.57 -9.12
CA PHE A 10 3.23 -37.78 -8.17
C PHE A 10 1.98 -38.30 -8.87
N ALA A 11 1.33 -39.30 -8.26
CA ALA A 11 -0.03 -39.66 -8.64
C ALA A 11 -0.98 -38.47 -8.44
N GLY A 12 -1.95 -38.27 -9.33
CA GLY A 12 -2.81 -37.08 -9.34
C GLY A 12 -3.47 -36.78 -7.99
N GLN A 13 -4.01 -37.80 -7.31
CA GLN A 13 -4.62 -37.66 -5.97
C GLN A 13 -3.61 -37.23 -4.89
N ILE A 14 -2.36 -37.65 -5.01
CA ILE A 14 -1.29 -37.25 -4.07
C ILE A 14 -0.88 -35.80 -4.35
N LEU A 15 -0.77 -35.42 -5.62
CA LEU A 15 -0.45 -34.06 -6.03
C LEU A 15 -1.53 -33.08 -5.55
N SER A 16 -2.81 -33.37 -5.78
CA SER A 16 -3.93 -32.55 -5.29
C SER A 16 -3.87 -32.35 -3.77
N ARG A 17 -3.56 -33.41 -3.01
CA ARG A 17 -3.39 -33.29 -1.56
C ARG A 17 -2.14 -32.50 -1.18
N GLY A 18 -1.08 -32.58 -1.97
CA GLY A 18 0.13 -31.78 -1.80
C GLY A 18 -0.15 -30.28 -1.99
N ILE A 19 -0.94 -29.93 -3.00
CA ILE A 19 -1.43 -28.56 -3.22
C ILE A 19 -2.17 -28.05 -1.99
N VAL A 20 -3.15 -28.84 -1.50
CA VAL A 20 -3.89 -28.48 -0.28
C VAL A 20 -2.98 -28.29 0.93
N TYR A 21 -1.92 -29.10 1.08
CA TYR A 21 -0.99 -28.97 2.20
C TYR A 21 -0.14 -27.70 2.10
N TRP A 22 0.28 -27.34 0.90
CA TRP A 22 1.00 -26.10 0.64
C TRP A 22 0.13 -24.87 0.86
N GLU A 23 -1.09 -24.85 0.29
CA GLU A 23 -2.06 -23.75 0.47
C GLU A 23 -2.43 -23.50 1.94
N GLN A 24 -2.45 -24.56 2.75
CA GLN A 24 -2.72 -24.46 4.19
C GLN A 24 -1.49 -24.05 5.03
N GLY A 25 -0.38 -23.65 4.40
CA GLY A 25 0.83 -23.20 5.11
C GLY A 25 1.47 -24.28 5.97
N ARG A 26 1.30 -25.56 5.61
CA ARG A 26 1.79 -26.68 6.43
C ARG A 26 3.29 -26.91 6.29
N VAL A 27 3.91 -26.37 5.24
CA VAL A 27 5.36 -26.40 5.01
C VAL A 27 6.00 -25.34 5.90
N GLY A 28 6.90 -25.77 6.79
CA GLY A 28 7.71 -24.89 7.61
C GLY A 28 8.85 -24.24 6.81
N PRO A 29 9.71 -23.45 7.46
CA PRO A 29 10.81 -22.77 6.81
C PRO A 29 11.70 -23.75 6.02
N VAL A 30 11.92 -23.43 4.75
CA VAL A 30 12.79 -24.19 3.87
C VAL A 30 14.24 -23.88 4.22
N ARG A 31 15.04 -24.92 4.38
CA ARG A 31 16.46 -24.85 4.69
C ARG A 31 17.26 -25.56 3.62
N ARG A 32 18.45 -25.03 3.33
CA ARG A 32 19.39 -25.66 2.42
C ARG A 32 20.52 -26.32 3.21
N GLU A 33 20.76 -27.59 2.95
CA GLU A 33 21.82 -28.41 3.54
C GLU A 33 22.67 -28.98 2.40
N GLY A 34 23.63 -28.20 1.91
CA GLY A 34 24.41 -28.54 0.72
C GLY A 34 23.54 -28.58 -0.55
N ALA A 35 23.38 -29.76 -1.15
CA ALA A 35 22.50 -30.00 -2.30
C ALA A 35 21.05 -30.37 -1.89
N TRP A 36 20.81 -30.57 -0.60
CA TRP A 36 19.48 -30.90 -0.08
C TRP A 36 18.67 -29.66 0.29
N TRP A 37 17.38 -29.71 -0.03
CA TRP A 37 16.37 -28.77 0.40
C TRP A 37 15.45 -29.46 1.40
N CYS A 38 15.41 -28.94 2.61
CA CYS A 38 14.79 -29.58 3.76
C CYS A 38 13.69 -28.69 4.33
N ALA A 39 12.55 -29.28 4.66
CA ALA A 39 11.51 -28.59 5.42
C ALA A 39 10.76 -29.59 6.32
N GLU A 40 10.19 -29.07 7.39
CA GLU A 40 9.21 -29.80 8.18
C GLU A 40 7.82 -29.55 7.60
N VAL A 41 7.04 -30.60 7.34
CA VAL A 41 5.67 -30.48 6.82
C VAL A 41 4.70 -31.07 7.83
N ARG A 42 3.75 -30.24 8.27
CA ARG A 42 2.70 -30.62 9.22
C ARG A 42 1.65 -31.52 8.56
N GLY A 43 1.36 -32.67 9.17
CA GLY A 43 0.32 -33.62 8.81
C GLY A 43 -0.44 -34.07 10.05
N SER A 44 -0.64 -35.37 10.22
CA SER A 44 -1.00 -35.94 11.53
C SER A 44 0.08 -35.69 12.58
N GLU A 45 1.33 -35.64 12.13
CA GLU A 45 2.51 -35.27 12.92
C GLU A 45 3.39 -34.34 12.08
N ARG A 46 4.53 -33.93 12.62
CA ARG A 46 5.55 -33.17 11.88
C ARG A 46 6.45 -34.14 11.13
N TYR A 47 6.45 -34.06 9.81
CA TYR A 47 7.27 -34.92 8.96
C TYR A 47 8.43 -34.15 8.36
N GLN A 48 9.65 -34.69 8.48
CA GLN A 48 10.82 -34.11 7.84
C GLN A 48 10.86 -34.55 6.39
N VAL A 49 10.90 -33.58 5.48
CA VAL A 49 10.94 -33.77 4.03
C VAL A 49 12.26 -33.24 3.50
N ARG A 50 12.92 -33.97 2.62
CA ARG A 50 14.17 -33.56 1.98
C ARG A 50 14.12 -33.86 0.48
N LEU A 51 14.55 -32.89 -0.33
CA LEU A 51 14.67 -33.01 -1.79
C LEU A 51 16.12 -32.78 -2.19
N LEU A 52 16.70 -33.69 -2.96
CA LEU A 52 18.03 -33.55 -3.54
C LEU A 52 17.88 -32.99 -4.95
N LEU A 53 18.46 -31.82 -5.19
CA LEU A 53 18.43 -31.18 -6.51
C LEU A 53 19.80 -31.30 -7.18
N GLN A 54 19.85 -32.01 -8.31
CA GLN A 54 21.05 -32.18 -9.12
C GLN A 54 20.67 -32.25 -10.60
N GLY A 55 21.60 -31.87 -11.48
CA GLY A 55 21.42 -32.05 -12.93
C GLY A 55 20.20 -31.36 -13.55
N GLY A 56 19.71 -30.26 -12.95
CA GLY A 56 18.55 -29.51 -13.47
C GLY A 56 17.19 -30.00 -12.96
N GLY A 57 17.14 -30.91 -11.98
CA GLY A 57 15.88 -31.37 -11.41
C GLY A 57 16.00 -32.10 -10.08
N ILE A 58 14.89 -32.70 -9.66
CA ILE A 58 14.83 -33.55 -8.47
C ILE A 58 15.45 -34.91 -8.77
N GLU A 59 16.56 -35.22 -8.10
CA GLU A 59 17.19 -36.54 -8.16
C GLU A 59 16.57 -37.49 -7.14
N GLN A 60 16.32 -37.00 -5.92
CA GLN A 60 15.80 -37.83 -4.83
C GLN A 60 14.84 -37.04 -3.94
N MET A 61 13.82 -37.74 -3.41
CA MET A 61 12.88 -37.21 -2.42
C MET A 61 12.76 -38.17 -1.24
N THR A 62 12.76 -37.62 -0.03
CA THR A 62 12.54 -38.38 1.21
C THR A 62 11.54 -37.68 2.11
N CYS A 63 10.76 -38.47 2.87
CA CYS A 63 9.85 -37.97 3.89
C CYS A 63 9.73 -39.00 5.01
N THR A 64 9.67 -38.55 6.27
CA THR A 64 9.52 -39.44 7.43
C THR A 64 8.09 -39.96 7.64
N CYS A 65 7.17 -39.78 6.68
CA CYS A 65 5.79 -40.23 6.84
C CYS A 65 5.62 -41.73 6.50
N PRO A 66 4.62 -42.41 7.10
CA PRO A 66 4.40 -43.84 6.86
C PRO A 66 4.15 -44.21 5.39
N TYR A 67 3.63 -43.27 4.59
CA TYR A 67 3.40 -43.49 3.17
C TYR A 67 4.70 -43.46 2.36
N ALA A 68 5.61 -42.55 2.69
CA ALA A 68 6.92 -42.46 2.05
C ALA A 68 7.87 -43.57 2.52
N ALA A 69 7.69 -44.09 3.73
CA ALA A 69 8.41 -45.27 4.22
C ALA A 69 8.16 -46.52 3.34
N GLN A 70 7.06 -46.54 2.59
CA GLN A 70 6.74 -47.59 1.61
C GLN A 70 7.36 -47.34 0.23
N GLY A 71 8.18 -46.28 0.07
CA GLY A 71 8.85 -45.92 -1.18
C GLY A 71 8.04 -45.02 -2.11
N PHE A 72 6.86 -44.55 -1.68
CA PHE A 72 6.00 -43.70 -2.52
C PHE A 72 6.27 -42.21 -2.35
N SER A 73 6.16 -41.46 -3.45
CA SER A 73 6.15 -39.99 -3.41
C SER A 73 4.88 -39.51 -2.71
N CYS A 74 5.05 -38.82 -1.59
CA CYS A 74 3.94 -38.45 -0.70
C CYS A 74 3.54 -36.98 -0.87
N LYS A 75 2.33 -36.64 -0.42
CA LYS A 75 1.80 -35.28 -0.45
C LYS A 75 2.70 -34.24 0.24
N HIS A 76 3.51 -34.64 1.23
CA HIS A 76 4.42 -33.72 1.91
C HIS A 76 5.59 -33.32 1.01
N MET A 77 6.09 -34.25 0.18
CA MET A 77 7.12 -33.95 -0.82
C MET A 77 6.57 -33.00 -1.88
N ALA A 78 5.37 -33.29 -2.41
CA ALA A 78 4.70 -32.39 -3.35
C ALA A 78 4.51 -30.98 -2.78
N ALA A 79 4.14 -30.88 -1.50
CA ALA A 79 4.01 -29.59 -0.81
C ALA A 79 5.35 -28.82 -0.72
N LEU A 80 6.46 -29.51 -0.47
CA LEU A 80 7.79 -28.89 -0.48
C LEU A 80 8.22 -28.47 -1.90
N CYS A 81 7.90 -29.25 -2.93
CA CYS A 81 8.17 -28.85 -4.33
C CYS A 81 7.43 -27.56 -4.69
N LEU A 82 6.16 -27.43 -4.30
CA LEU A 82 5.37 -26.21 -4.49
C LEU A 82 5.95 -25.01 -3.75
N ALA A 83 6.43 -25.22 -2.52
CA ALA A 83 7.09 -24.17 -1.75
C ALA A 83 8.34 -23.64 -2.46
N LEU A 84 9.20 -24.55 -2.93
CA LEU A 84 10.41 -24.17 -3.69
C LEU A 84 10.08 -23.49 -5.03
N GLU A 85 9.06 -23.97 -5.73
CA GLU A 85 8.61 -23.38 -6.99
C GLU A 85 8.10 -21.95 -6.77
N SER A 86 7.28 -21.75 -5.73
CA SER A 86 6.78 -20.42 -5.34
C SER A 86 7.91 -19.48 -4.95
N GLU A 87 8.90 -19.94 -4.16
CA GLU A 87 10.06 -19.11 -3.79
C GLU A 87 10.89 -18.72 -5.02
N ASN A 88 11.09 -19.64 -5.96
CA ASN A 88 11.79 -19.35 -7.22
C ASN A 88 11.04 -18.31 -8.05
N LEU A 89 9.71 -18.43 -8.14
CA LEU A 89 8.88 -17.45 -8.83
C LEU A 89 8.99 -16.07 -8.18
N SER A 90 8.87 -15.97 -6.85
CA SER A 90 8.99 -14.70 -6.14
C SER A 90 10.34 -14.04 -6.42
N ARG A 91 11.45 -14.79 -6.32
CA ARG A 91 12.79 -14.27 -6.62
C ARG A 91 12.95 -13.82 -8.06
N ALA A 92 12.38 -14.57 -9.01
CA ALA A 92 12.41 -14.18 -10.41
C ALA A 92 11.68 -12.85 -10.60
N VAL A 93 10.47 -12.71 -10.03
CA VAL A 93 9.67 -11.48 -10.11
C VAL A 93 10.38 -10.30 -9.44
N GLU A 94 10.99 -10.49 -8.26
CA GLU A 94 11.76 -9.48 -7.53
C GLU A 94 12.99 -8.98 -8.30
N SER A 95 13.55 -9.82 -9.18
CA SER A 95 14.73 -9.46 -9.98
C SER A 95 14.39 -8.66 -11.25
N LEU A 96 13.12 -8.59 -11.64
CA LEU A 96 12.68 -7.87 -12.82
C LEU A 96 12.65 -6.35 -12.56
N SER A 97 13.01 -5.58 -13.58
CA SER A 97 12.70 -4.15 -13.60
C SER A 97 11.18 -3.91 -13.73
N HIS A 98 10.76 -2.67 -13.44
CA HIS A 98 9.36 -2.27 -13.60
C HIS A 98 8.89 -2.41 -15.06
N GLU A 99 9.77 -2.09 -16.02
CA GLU A 99 9.49 -2.18 -17.45
C GLU A 99 9.33 -3.64 -17.90
N GLU A 100 10.24 -4.54 -17.50
CA GLU A 100 10.15 -5.96 -17.82
C GLU A 100 8.91 -6.61 -17.20
N ALA A 101 8.59 -6.28 -15.94
CA ALA A 101 7.41 -6.78 -15.26
C ALA A 101 6.12 -6.33 -15.98
N LYS A 102 6.05 -5.06 -16.42
CA LYS A 102 4.92 -4.54 -17.20
C LYS A 102 4.78 -5.25 -18.54
N GLU A 103 5.87 -5.43 -19.28
CA GLU A 103 5.86 -6.12 -20.57
C GLU A 103 5.37 -7.57 -20.43
N ILE A 104 5.87 -8.29 -19.42
CA ILE A 104 5.43 -9.67 -19.13
C ILE A 104 3.94 -9.69 -18.78
N LEU A 105 3.48 -8.82 -17.88
CA LEU A 105 2.07 -8.75 -17.50
C LEU A 105 1.15 -8.43 -18.68
N LEU A 106 1.52 -7.46 -19.52
CA LEU A 106 0.76 -7.10 -20.72
C LEU A 106 0.72 -8.26 -21.72
N THR A 107 1.83 -8.96 -21.89
CA THR A 107 1.92 -10.13 -22.78
C THR A 107 1.01 -11.26 -22.28
N LEU A 108 1.09 -11.60 -20.99
CA LEU A 108 0.25 -12.64 -20.39
C LEU A 108 -1.23 -12.26 -20.41
N ALA A 109 -1.57 -10.99 -20.15
CA ALA A 109 -2.95 -10.50 -20.21
C ALA A 109 -3.55 -10.59 -21.63
N ARG A 110 -2.74 -10.32 -22.67
CA ARG A 110 -3.18 -10.48 -24.07
C ARG A 110 -3.45 -11.93 -24.43
N GLN A 111 -2.72 -12.86 -23.83
CA GLN A 111 -2.83 -14.30 -24.11
C GLN A 111 -3.90 -14.99 -23.25
N ASN A 112 -4.31 -14.39 -22.13
CA ASN A 112 -5.25 -14.98 -21.20
C ASN A 112 -6.35 -13.98 -20.81
N SER A 113 -7.55 -14.18 -21.36
CA SER A 113 -8.71 -13.30 -21.13
C SER A 113 -9.17 -13.26 -19.68
N ASP A 114 -8.99 -14.34 -18.92
CA ASP A 114 -9.36 -14.38 -17.50
C ASP A 114 -8.37 -13.58 -16.66
N LEU A 115 -7.08 -13.68 -16.96
CA LEU A 115 -6.07 -12.81 -16.36
C LEU A 115 -6.32 -11.34 -16.72
N SER A 116 -6.64 -11.04 -17.98
CA SER A 116 -6.99 -9.67 -18.39
C SER A 116 -8.19 -9.13 -17.60
N ARG A 117 -9.26 -9.93 -17.47
CA ARG A 117 -10.44 -9.53 -16.69
C ARG A 117 -10.08 -9.37 -15.23
N PHE A 118 -9.32 -10.30 -14.65
CA PHE A 118 -8.85 -10.23 -13.27
C PHE A 118 -8.03 -8.96 -13.01
N LEU A 119 -7.07 -8.62 -13.89
CA LEU A 119 -6.26 -7.42 -13.76
C LEU A 119 -7.11 -6.14 -13.85
N LEU A 120 -8.05 -6.06 -14.80
CA LEU A 120 -8.97 -4.93 -14.93
C LEU A 120 -9.90 -4.80 -13.71
N THR A 121 -10.44 -5.92 -13.21
CA THR A 121 -11.27 -5.94 -12.00
C THR A 121 -10.46 -5.58 -10.76
N ARG A 122 -9.24 -6.11 -10.59
CA ARG A 122 -8.35 -5.77 -9.49
C ARG A 122 -7.91 -4.32 -9.56
N TRP A 123 -7.61 -3.80 -10.74
CA TRP A 123 -7.30 -2.38 -10.95
C TRP A 123 -8.49 -1.48 -10.60
N ALA A 124 -9.70 -1.84 -11.04
CA ALA A 124 -10.92 -1.15 -10.64
C ALA A 124 -11.17 -1.26 -9.12
N GLN A 125 -10.89 -2.40 -8.50
CA GLN A 125 -11.03 -2.61 -7.05
C GLN A 125 -9.96 -1.89 -6.23
N MET A 126 -8.73 -1.78 -6.72
CA MET A 126 -7.68 -0.94 -6.11
C MET A 126 -8.07 0.54 -6.17
N GLN A 127 -8.95 0.91 -7.11
CA GLN A 127 -9.58 2.22 -7.13
C GLN A 127 -10.81 2.33 -6.21
N THR A 128 -11.27 1.24 -5.58
CA THR A 128 -12.50 1.22 -4.74
C THR A 128 -12.39 0.61 -3.33
N ASN A 129 -11.34 -0.13 -2.95
CA ASN A 129 -11.19 -0.82 -1.64
C ASN A 129 -9.81 -0.54 -0.99
N ALA A 130 -9.79 0.04 0.21
CA ALA A 130 -8.61 0.13 1.08
C ALA A 130 -8.78 -0.72 2.37
N PRO A 131 -7.68 -1.19 3.02
CA PRO A 131 -7.61 -2.35 3.96
C PRO A 131 -8.08 -2.04 5.40
N GLU A 132 -7.79 -2.85 6.42
CA GLU A 132 -8.10 -2.63 7.86
C GLU A 132 -7.87 -1.17 8.34
N ASP A 133 -6.88 -0.51 7.74
CA ASP A 133 -6.55 0.90 7.94
C ASP A 133 -7.58 1.88 7.39
N ALA A 134 -8.34 1.51 6.36
CA ALA A 134 -9.54 2.21 5.93
C ALA A 134 -10.65 2.10 6.99
N GLY A 135 -10.75 0.95 7.67
CA GLY A 135 -11.63 0.82 8.84
C GLY A 135 -11.21 1.75 9.98
N VAL A 136 -9.91 1.77 10.30
CA VAL A 136 -9.32 2.69 11.30
C VAL A 136 -9.51 4.15 10.87
N PHE A 137 -9.33 4.45 9.59
CA PHE A 137 -9.55 5.77 9.00
C PHE A 137 -11.00 6.21 9.19
N CYS A 138 -11.97 5.39 8.80
CA CYS A 138 -13.39 5.69 8.99
C CYS A 138 -13.72 5.94 10.47
N GLN A 139 -13.24 5.08 11.38
CA GLN A 139 -13.45 5.27 12.82
C GLN A 139 -12.79 6.55 13.36
N LEU A 140 -11.60 6.90 12.84
CA LEU A 140 -10.89 8.11 13.22
C LEU A 140 -11.60 9.36 12.70
N CYS A 141 -12.11 9.35 11.47
CA CYS A 141 -12.97 10.38 10.90
C CYS A 141 -14.22 10.59 11.75
N GLU A 142 -15.00 9.54 12.00
CA GLU A 142 -16.24 9.63 12.78
C GLU A 142 -15.98 10.15 14.20
N LYS A 143 -14.90 9.69 14.85
CA LYS A 143 -14.54 10.17 16.19
C LYS A 143 -14.12 11.63 16.16
N PHE A 144 -13.34 12.02 15.17
CA PHE A 144 -12.90 13.40 14.97
C PHE A 144 -14.09 14.33 14.71
N GLU A 145 -15.02 13.95 13.84
CA GLU A 145 -16.20 14.75 13.49
C GLU A 145 -17.04 15.04 14.74
N ARG A 146 -17.34 14.01 15.54
CA ARG A 146 -18.04 14.19 16.83
C ARG A 146 -17.29 15.12 17.79
N ALA A 147 -15.96 15.02 17.85
CA ALA A 147 -15.15 15.87 18.72
C ALA A 147 -15.05 17.31 18.20
N ALA A 148 -14.99 17.52 16.88
CA ALA A 148 -14.99 18.83 16.25
C ALA A 148 -16.32 19.56 16.49
N GLU A 149 -17.46 18.86 16.35
CA GLU A 149 -18.79 19.40 16.66
C GLU A 149 -18.94 19.82 18.12
N ALA A 150 -18.25 19.12 19.03
CA ALA A 150 -18.25 19.42 20.46
C ALA A 150 -17.28 20.55 20.88
N GLY A 151 -16.48 21.09 19.95
CA GLY A 151 -15.43 22.07 20.25
C GLY A 151 -14.13 21.41 20.66
N LEU A 152 -13.38 20.92 19.67
CA LEU A 152 -12.15 20.13 19.84
C LEU A 152 -11.07 20.85 20.66
N ALA A 153 -10.78 20.33 21.86
CA ALA A 153 -9.75 20.87 22.75
C ALA A 153 -8.32 20.71 22.20
N GLU A 154 -7.40 21.55 22.67
CA GLU A 154 -5.99 21.52 22.22
C GLU A 154 -5.29 20.19 22.55
N GLU A 155 -5.59 19.59 23.71
CA GLU A 155 -5.07 18.28 24.10
C GLU A 155 -5.52 17.17 23.15
N ASP A 156 -6.78 17.23 22.69
CA ASP A 156 -7.32 16.29 21.71
C ASP A 156 -6.68 16.48 20.33
N ARG A 157 -6.37 17.72 19.94
CA ARG A 157 -5.66 18.01 18.69
C ARG A 157 -4.31 17.27 18.62
N ALA A 158 -3.57 17.19 19.73
CA ALA A 158 -2.31 16.44 19.77
C ALA A 158 -2.52 14.92 19.60
N TRP A 159 -3.57 14.37 20.22
CA TRP A 159 -3.94 12.97 20.07
C TRP A 159 -4.30 12.62 18.62
N TYR A 160 -5.16 13.44 17.99
CA TYR A 160 -5.56 13.23 16.60
C TYR A 160 -4.36 13.35 15.65
N ARG A 161 -3.51 14.37 15.83
CA ARG A 161 -2.28 14.56 15.03
C ARG A 161 -1.46 13.27 15.02
N THR A 162 -1.15 12.74 16.20
CA THR A 162 -0.34 11.52 16.34
C THR A 162 -0.98 10.32 15.64
N ARG A 163 -2.31 10.17 15.73
CA ARG A 163 -3.04 9.05 15.12
C ARG A 163 -3.11 9.17 13.60
N TRP A 164 -3.34 10.37 13.08
CA TRP A 164 -3.34 10.66 11.65
C TRP A 164 -1.95 10.44 11.04
N GLU A 165 -0.89 10.90 11.69
CA GLU A 165 0.50 10.68 11.26
C GLU A 165 0.86 9.19 11.24
N ALA A 166 0.54 8.46 12.31
CA ALA A 166 0.78 7.02 12.38
C ALA A 166 0.00 6.24 11.31
N LEU A 167 -1.23 6.65 11.01
CA LEU A 167 -2.05 6.03 9.98
C LEU A 167 -1.49 6.35 8.58
N ALA A 168 -1.19 7.61 8.28
CA ALA A 168 -0.67 8.01 6.97
C ALA A 168 0.68 7.36 6.64
N ALA A 169 1.55 7.19 7.66
CA ALA A 169 2.88 6.59 7.50
C ALA A 169 2.85 5.11 7.07
N ARG A 170 1.79 4.38 7.45
CA ARG A 170 1.62 2.95 7.11
C ARG A 170 0.54 2.69 6.04
N ALA A 171 -0.26 3.70 5.72
CA ALA A 171 -1.32 3.62 4.73
C ALA A 171 -0.74 3.31 3.34
N GLU A 172 -1.33 2.31 2.67
CA GLU A 172 -1.07 2.07 1.25
C GLU A 172 -1.51 3.26 0.39
N SER A 173 -0.96 3.38 -0.83
CA SER A 173 -1.19 4.55 -1.69
C SER A 173 -2.67 4.84 -1.95
N GLY A 174 -3.53 3.82 -2.06
CA GLY A 174 -4.98 3.99 -2.21
C GLY A 174 -5.59 4.70 -1.01
N LEU A 175 -5.31 4.22 0.20
CA LEU A 175 -5.80 4.84 1.44
C LEU A 175 -5.23 6.25 1.66
N GLN A 176 -3.96 6.49 1.33
CA GLN A 176 -3.40 7.84 1.40
C GLN A 176 -4.20 8.83 0.55
N TRP A 177 -4.68 8.41 -0.63
CA TRP A 177 -5.56 9.22 -1.46
C TRP A 177 -6.94 9.44 -0.85
N ASP A 178 -7.51 8.43 -0.20
CA ASP A 178 -8.82 8.57 0.47
C ASP A 178 -8.73 9.50 1.68
N MET A 179 -7.68 9.37 2.49
CA MET A 179 -7.37 10.31 3.57
C MET A 179 -7.22 11.73 3.03
N PHE A 180 -6.43 11.91 1.98
CA PHE A 180 -6.23 13.21 1.33
C PHE A 180 -7.56 13.83 0.86
N ARG A 181 -8.42 13.04 0.21
CA ARG A 181 -9.75 13.48 -0.25
C ARG A 181 -10.63 13.94 0.90
N TRP A 182 -10.62 13.22 2.03
CA TRP A 182 -11.40 13.61 3.21
C TRP A 182 -10.91 14.93 3.81
N PHE A 183 -9.60 15.12 4.00
CA PHE A 183 -9.05 16.40 4.47
C PHE A 183 -9.47 17.56 3.54
N ARG A 184 -9.37 17.34 2.22
CA ARG A 184 -9.76 18.33 1.21
C ARG A 184 -11.24 18.70 1.28
N ALA A 185 -12.13 17.71 1.40
CA ALA A 185 -13.56 17.94 1.52
C ALA A 185 -13.86 18.75 2.79
N ARG A 186 -13.22 18.39 3.91
CA ARG A 186 -13.42 19.07 5.19
C ARG A 186 -13.00 20.54 5.15
N GLN A 187 -11.93 20.87 4.43
CA GLN A 187 -11.53 22.26 4.19
C GLN A 187 -12.60 23.08 3.44
N GLN A 188 -13.37 22.46 2.54
CA GLN A 188 -14.43 23.14 1.79
C GLN A 188 -15.72 23.32 2.59
N GLU A 189 -15.97 22.40 3.52
CA GLU A 189 -17.16 22.38 4.38
C GLU A 189 -17.00 23.22 5.64
N GLU A 190 -15.80 23.34 6.20
CA GLU A 190 -15.55 24.12 7.40
C GLU A 190 -15.91 25.59 7.16
N ARG A 191 -16.88 26.10 7.91
CA ARG A 191 -17.45 27.45 7.76
C ARG A 191 -17.69 28.07 9.15
N GLY A 192 -16.75 27.93 10.08
CA GLY A 192 -16.99 28.53 11.39
C GLY A 192 -15.76 28.68 12.28
N ASP A 193 -14.79 27.78 12.18
CA ASP A 193 -13.64 27.76 13.07
C ASP A 193 -12.31 27.96 12.30
N PRO A 194 -11.74 29.19 12.29
CA PRO A 194 -10.46 29.47 11.65
C PRO A 194 -9.28 28.71 12.26
N GLU A 195 -9.33 28.41 13.57
CA GLU A 195 -8.25 27.66 14.23
C GLU A 195 -8.27 26.19 13.83
N LEU A 196 -9.46 25.58 13.82
CA LEU A 196 -9.62 24.21 13.35
C LEU A 196 -9.24 24.08 11.88
N ARG A 197 -9.63 25.05 11.04
CA ARG A 197 -9.21 25.10 9.63
C ARG A 197 -7.69 25.15 9.52
N ALA A 198 -7.05 26.06 10.25
CA ALA A 198 -5.61 26.23 10.26
C ALA A 198 -4.90 24.94 10.65
N TRP A 199 -5.37 24.29 11.72
CA TRP A 199 -4.83 23.03 12.21
C TRP A 199 -5.00 21.89 11.19
N LEU A 200 -6.18 21.75 10.59
CA LEU A 200 -6.43 20.75 9.54
C LEU A 200 -5.56 20.98 8.30
N LEU A 201 -5.33 22.24 7.92
CA LEU A 201 -4.52 22.55 6.74
C LEU A 201 -3.05 22.23 7.01
N GLU A 202 -2.53 22.63 8.17
CA GLU A 202 -1.19 22.28 8.61
C GLU A 202 -0.98 20.76 8.60
N LEU A 203 -1.95 20.00 9.12
CA LEU A 203 -1.89 18.55 9.13
C LEU A 203 -1.93 17.96 7.72
N GLN A 204 -2.85 18.40 6.85
CA GLN A 204 -2.91 17.94 5.46
C GLN A 204 -1.58 18.16 4.70
N LEU A 205 -1.01 19.36 4.81
CA LEU A 205 0.24 19.69 4.11
C LEU A 205 1.43 18.88 4.63
N ARG A 206 1.40 18.46 5.89
CA ARG A 206 2.42 17.59 6.50
C ARG A 206 2.27 16.13 6.06
N LEU A 207 1.05 15.60 6.08
CA LEU A 207 0.80 14.18 5.82
C LEU A 207 0.99 13.79 4.36
N PHE A 208 0.71 14.71 3.42
CA PHE A 208 0.56 14.38 2.00
C PHE A 208 1.57 15.13 1.13
N ASP A 209 2.83 14.69 1.19
CA ASP A 209 3.96 15.41 0.63
C ASP A 209 4.38 14.97 -0.80
N ASN A 210 3.54 14.19 -1.49
CA ASN A 210 3.78 13.85 -2.89
C ASN A 210 3.40 15.02 -3.82
N ASP A 211 4.21 15.28 -4.86
CA ASP A 211 3.99 16.34 -5.85
C ASP A 211 2.58 16.39 -6.45
N VAL A 212 1.95 15.24 -6.69
CA VAL A 212 0.58 15.19 -7.22
C VAL A 212 -0.42 15.76 -6.20
N MET A 213 -0.31 15.37 -4.93
CA MET A 213 -1.17 15.86 -3.84
C MET A 213 -0.87 17.32 -3.48
N ARG A 214 0.39 17.76 -3.56
CA ARG A 214 0.79 19.16 -3.39
C ARG A 214 0.13 20.06 -4.44
N ARG A 215 0.18 19.68 -5.72
CA ARG A 215 -0.50 20.41 -6.80
C ARG A 215 -2.02 20.44 -6.62
N SER A 216 -2.62 19.32 -6.20
CA SER A 216 -4.05 19.27 -5.89
C SER A 216 -4.43 20.16 -4.70
N SER A 217 -3.57 20.25 -3.68
CA SER A 217 -3.76 21.14 -2.53
C SER A 217 -3.65 22.61 -2.95
N LEU A 218 -2.75 22.94 -3.86
CA LEU A 218 -2.62 24.29 -4.40
C LEU A 218 -3.92 24.74 -5.10
N GLN A 219 -4.50 23.88 -5.95
CA GLN A 219 -5.79 24.15 -6.61
C GLN A 219 -6.95 24.32 -5.62
N MET A 220 -6.95 23.54 -4.52
CA MET A 220 -7.94 23.70 -3.45
C MET A 220 -7.83 25.08 -2.78
N LEU A 221 -6.61 25.49 -2.43
CA LEU A 221 -6.38 26.79 -1.80
C LEU A 221 -6.76 27.95 -2.72
N ASP A 222 -6.42 27.86 -4.01
CA ASP A 222 -6.83 28.84 -5.02
C ASP A 222 -8.37 29.01 -5.05
N ALA A 223 -9.11 27.90 -4.99
CA ALA A 223 -10.57 27.93 -4.99
C ALA A 223 -11.15 28.58 -3.71
N LEU A 224 -10.60 28.25 -2.53
CA LEU A 224 -11.04 28.81 -1.26
C LEU A 224 -10.74 30.32 -1.17
N ILE A 225 -9.54 30.72 -1.59
CA ILE A 225 -9.11 32.12 -1.61
C ILE A 225 -9.98 32.94 -2.58
N SER A 226 -10.15 32.44 -3.81
CA SER A 226 -10.96 33.13 -4.83
C SER A 226 -12.42 33.26 -4.39
N ARG A 227 -12.96 32.26 -3.70
CA ARG A 227 -14.31 32.31 -3.13
C ARG A 227 -14.43 33.38 -2.05
N ALA A 228 -13.49 33.46 -1.12
CA ALA A 228 -13.48 34.50 -0.09
C ALA A 228 -13.43 35.90 -0.73
N GLU A 229 -12.53 36.10 -1.71
CA GLU A 229 -12.43 37.35 -2.48
C GLU A 229 -13.75 37.69 -3.21
N GLY A 230 -14.38 36.71 -3.85
CA GLY A 230 -15.66 36.88 -4.55
C GLY A 230 -16.84 37.18 -3.62
N GLU A 231 -16.80 36.70 -2.38
CA GLU A 231 -17.75 37.06 -1.32
C GLU A 231 -17.41 38.41 -0.65
N GLY A 232 -16.38 39.12 -1.13
CA GLY A 232 -15.92 40.40 -0.58
C GLY A 232 -15.21 40.28 0.78
N ARG A 233 -14.85 39.06 1.19
CA ARG A 233 -14.14 38.77 2.45
C ARG A 233 -12.65 38.68 2.20
N ARG A 234 -11.83 39.10 3.16
CA ARG A 234 -10.39 38.83 3.12
C ARG A 234 -10.17 37.32 3.28
N PRO A 235 -9.37 36.66 2.41
CA PRO A 235 -8.98 35.28 2.62
C PRO A 235 -8.26 35.11 3.96
N GLU A 236 -8.52 34.00 4.64
CA GLU A 236 -7.87 33.69 5.92
C GLU A 236 -6.35 33.58 5.73
N ASP A 237 -5.56 34.17 6.65
CA ASP A 237 -4.10 34.23 6.51
C ASP A 237 -3.47 32.83 6.41
N VAL A 238 -4.07 31.83 7.06
CA VAL A 238 -3.60 30.44 6.98
C VAL A 238 -3.69 29.84 5.58
N LEU A 239 -4.70 30.23 4.77
CA LEU A 239 -4.82 29.79 3.38
C LEU A 239 -3.71 30.40 2.52
N ILE A 240 -3.39 31.67 2.76
CA ILE A 240 -2.31 32.39 2.07
C ILE A 240 -0.95 31.76 2.41
N GLN A 241 -0.69 31.48 3.69
CA GLN A 241 0.56 30.85 4.13
C GLN A 241 0.70 29.42 3.62
N GLY A 242 -0.38 28.62 3.67
CA GLY A 242 -0.39 27.27 3.11
C GLY A 242 -0.06 27.26 1.62
N ARG A 243 -0.60 28.23 0.87
CA ARG A 243 -0.35 28.35 -0.57
C ARG A 243 1.09 28.75 -0.87
N LEU A 244 1.64 29.72 -0.13
CA LEU A 244 3.05 30.10 -0.23
C LEU A 244 4.00 28.94 0.07
N SER A 245 3.67 28.14 1.09
CA SER A 245 4.43 26.93 1.44
C SER A 245 4.46 25.93 0.27
N LEU A 246 3.30 25.67 -0.35
CA LEU A 246 3.19 24.78 -1.51
C LEU A 246 3.90 25.32 -2.76
N MET A 247 3.81 26.63 -3.03
CA MET A 247 4.55 27.24 -4.13
C MET A 247 6.05 27.05 -3.97
N ARG A 248 6.57 27.25 -2.75
CA ARG A 248 7.99 27.05 -2.44
C ARG A 248 8.38 25.59 -2.60
N SER A 249 7.60 24.64 -2.09
CA SER A 249 7.91 23.21 -2.21
C SER A 249 7.85 22.71 -3.66
N LEU A 250 7.04 23.33 -4.51
CA LEU A 250 6.96 23.06 -5.94
C LEU A 250 7.99 23.84 -6.79
N GLY A 251 8.92 24.56 -6.16
CA GLY A 251 10.04 25.23 -6.83
C GLY A 251 9.71 26.59 -7.45
N ALA A 252 8.69 27.29 -6.96
CA ALA A 252 8.41 28.65 -7.43
C ALA A 252 9.57 29.61 -7.09
N PRO A 253 9.98 30.50 -8.03
CA PRO A 253 11.00 31.49 -7.77
C PRO A 253 10.59 32.47 -6.64
N GLU A 254 11.56 32.97 -5.87
CA GLU A 254 11.27 33.88 -4.75
C GLU A 254 10.57 35.17 -5.23
N SER A 255 10.88 35.66 -6.42
CA SER A 255 10.20 36.82 -7.03
C SER A 255 8.69 36.61 -7.19
N VAL A 256 8.25 35.39 -7.47
CA VAL A 256 6.84 35.02 -7.59
C VAL A 256 6.21 34.89 -6.21
N LEU A 257 6.94 34.36 -5.22
CA LEU A 257 6.49 34.27 -3.83
C LEU A 257 6.30 35.66 -3.22
N ASP A 258 7.23 36.58 -3.47
CA ASP A 258 7.17 37.97 -2.98
C ASP A 258 6.02 38.76 -3.59
N ALA A 259 5.82 38.64 -4.90
CA ALA A 259 4.67 39.24 -5.57
C ALA A 259 3.34 38.72 -4.98
N TYR A 260 3.26 37.42 -4.68
CA TYR A 260 2.09 36.83 -4.06
C TYR A 260 1.87 37.32 -2.61
N ARG A 261 2.93 37.40 -1.79
CA ARG A 261 2.87 37.99 -0.44
C ARG A 261 2.36 39.42 -0.47
N ALA A 262 2.92 40.26 -1.36
CA ALA A 262 2.55 41.67 -1.47
C ALA A 262 1.06 41.86 -1.84
N ARG A 263 0.52 41.00 -2.71
CA ARG A 263 -0.91 41.04 -3.07
C ARG A 263 -1.83 40.79 -1.88
N HIS A 264 -1.45 39.89 -0.96
CA HIS A 264 -2.28 39.45 0.16
C HIS A 264 -1.87 40.04 1.53
N ALA A 265 -0.91 40.98 1.54
CA ALA A 265 -0.46 41.66 2.74
C ALA A 265 -1.64 42.33 3.49
N PRO A 266 -1.64 42.28 4.83
CA PRO A 266 -2.69 42.92 5.63
C PRO A 266 -2.75 44.43 5.38
N PRO A 267 -3.93 45.06 5.53
CA PRO A 267 -4.07 46.52 5.38
C PRO A 267 -3.22 47.22 6.46
N GLY A 268 -2.10 47.81 6.06
CA GLY A 268 -1.12 48.45 6.96
C GLY A 268 0.34 48.13 6.64
N GLU A 269 0.60 47.05 5.89
CA GLU A 269 1.96 46.64 5.48
C GLU A 269 2.27 46.86 4.00
N LYS A 270 1.37 47.51 3.25
CA LYS A 270 1.69 48.03 1.91
C LYS A 270 2.72 49.15 2.09
N LYS A 271 4.01 48.79 2.08
CA LYS A 271 5.11 49.75 2.05
C LYS A 271 4.87 50.75 0.92
N LEU A 272 4.94 52.03 1.30
CA LEU A 272 5.20 53.19 0.44
C LEU A 272 6.32 52.90 -0.56
#